data_AF-A0A5N0GDY1-F1
#
_entry.id   AF-A0A5N0GDY1-F1
#
_cell.length_a   1.000
_cell.length_b   1.000
_cell.length_c   1.000
_cell.angle_alpha   90.00
_cell.angle_beta   90.00
_cell.angle_gamma   90.00
#
_symmetry.space_group_name_H-M   'P 1'
#
loop_
_entity.id
_entity.type
_entity.pdbx_description
1 polymer ?
#
loop_
_entity_poly.entity_id
_entity_poly.type
_entity_poly.pdbx_seq_one_letter_code
_entity_poly.pdbx_strand_id
1 'polypeptide(L)'
;MFERRRFHRRKAHLVLSALRHRAAELGEQALFVQARTYRQALRRVGGPLSVCHPTSRVAAEFVGSLPGVQVVPARAFCTDRETFERWAQPGRPLLLERFYRDARRRLAVLMDGDEPTGGRWNFDADNREPPPKDAATLDVVGPWWPQEDEIDERVRADLDRWEREGVVSFV
;
A
#
# COMPACT_ATOMS: atom_id res chain seq x y z
N MET A 1 -6.44 13.88 -7.28
CA MET A 1 -6.69 12.95 -6.14
C MET A 1 -7.10 13.75 -4.91
N PHE A 2 -6.26 14.69 -4.46
CA PHE A 2 -6.51 15.51 -3.27
C PHE A 2 -7.71 16.47 -3.37
N GLU A 3 -8.02 16.98 -4.57
CA GLU A 3 -9.22 17.84 -4.78
C GLU A 3 -10.56 17.08 -4.56
N ARG A 4 -10.57 15.75 -4.68
CA ARG A 4 -11.82 14.96 -4.68
C ARG A 4 -12.28 14.51 -3.29
N ARG A 5 -11.36 14.43 -2.33
CA ARG A 5 -11.61 13.94 -0.98
C ARG A 5 -10.70 14.65 -0.01
N ARG A 6 -11.23 15.02 1.15
CA ARG A 6 -10.42 15.56 2.24
C ARG A 6 -9.40 14.51 2.67
N PHE A 7 -8.12 14.87 2.56
CA PHE A 7 -7.00 14.01 2.91
C PHE A 7 -6.39 14.50 4.22
N HIS A 8 -5.87 13.59 5.04
CA HIS A 8 -5.05 14.02 6.15
C HIS A 8 -3.75 14.64 5.62
N ARG A 9 -3.34 15.82 6.10
CA ARG A 9 -2.17 16.55 5.55
C ARG A 9 -0.90 15.70 5.51
N ARG A 10 -0.58 15.02 6.62
CA ARG A 10 0.59 14.12 6.71
C ARG A 10 0.54 12.94 5.73
N LYS A 11 -0.66 12.42 5.43
CA LYS A 11 -0.82 11.33 4.45
C LYS A 11 -0.58 11.85 3.03
N ALA A 12 -1.04 13.06 2.72
CA ALA A 12 -0.77 13.69 1.44
C ALA A 12 0.74 13.93 1.24
N HIS A 13 1.42 14.41 2.29
CA HIS A 13 2.88 14.53 2.31
C HIS A 13 3.56 13.19 2.02
N LEU A 14 3.24 12.14 2.79
CA LEU A 14 3.85 10.82 2.62
C LEU A 14 3.68 10.27 1.20
N VAL A 15 2.47 10.36 0.62
CA VAL A 15 2.21 9.85 -0.73
C VAL A 15 2.97 10.64 -1.80
N LEU A 16 2.99 11.96 -1.71
CA LEU A 16 3.69 12.80 -2.68
C LEU A 16 5.20 12.68 -2.57
N SER A 17 5.72 12.67 -1.35
CA SER A 17 7.14 12.49 -1.07
C SER A 17 7.59 11.14 -1.63
N ALA A 18 6.90 10.04 -1.31
CA ALA A 18 7.24 8.71 -1.84
C ALA A 18 7.23 8.66 -3.38
N LEU A 19 6.23 9.28 -4.03
CA LEU A 19 6.15 9.31 -5.50
C LEU A 19 7.29 10.13 -6.12
N ARG A 20 7.63 11.28 -5.55
CA ARG A 20 8.68 12.17 -6.08
C ARG A 20 10.08 11.61 -5.84
N HIS A 21 10.33 11.04 -4.67
CA HIS A 21 11.57 10.30 -4.38
C HIS A 21 11.73 9.13 -5.34
N ARG A 22 10.67 8.32 -5.55
CA ARG A 22 10.76 7.20 -6.49
C ARG A 22 10.98 7.65 -7.93
N ALA A 23 10.39 8.76 -8.34
CA ALA A 23 10.65 9.35 -9.66
C ALA A 23 12.10 9.84 -9.79
N ALA A 24 12.63 10.51 -8.75
CA ALA A 24 14.02 10.96 -8.73
C ALA A 24 15.01 9.79 -8.75
N GLU A 25 14.76 8.73 -7.99
CA GLU A 25 15.56 7.50 -7.96
C GLU A 25 15.61 6.81 -9.32
N LEU A 26 14.47 6.76 -10.04
CA LEU A 26 14.37 6.15 -11.36
C LEU A 26 14.94 7.02 -12.49
N GLY A 27 15.07 8.34 -12.28
CA GLY A 27 15.53 9.30 -13.28
C GLY A 27 14.76 9.17 -14.61
N GLU A 28 15.50 9.04 -15.71
CA GLU A 28 14.94 8.89 -17.06
C GLU A 28 14.07 7.63 -17.27
N GLN A 29 14.12 6.66 -16.35
CA GLN A 29 13.24 5.48 -16.42
C GLN A 29 11.80 5.78 -15.99
N ALA A 30 11.54 6.96 -15.41
CA ALA A 30 10.21 7.35 -14.95
C ALA A 30 9.76 8.70 -15.53
N LEU A 31 8.56 8.72 -16.10
CA LEU A 31 7.88 9.96 -16.43
C LEU A 31 6.95 10.36 -15.27
N PHE A 32 7.33 11.40 -14.51
CA PHE A 32 6.47 11.96 -13.47
C PHE A 32 5.47 12.97 -14.05
N VAL A 33 4.18 12.68 -13.93
CA VAL A 33 3.10 13.50 -14.50
C VAL A 33 2.20 14.09 -13.43
N GLN A 34 2.24 15.41 -13.26
CA GLN A 34 1.24 16.14 -12.48
C GLN A 34 0.04 16.50 -13.38
N ALA A 35 -1.13 15.98 -13.02
CA ALA A 35 -2.39 16.22 -13.74
C ALA A 35 -3.60 16.12 -12.79
N ARG A 36 -4.74 16.71 -13.17
CA ARG A 36 -5.97 16.62 -12.36
C ARG A 36 -6.65 15.25 -12.45
N THR A 37 -6.49 14.56 -13.58
CA THR A 37 -7.06 13.22 -13.81
C THR A 37 -6.07 12.27 -14.46
N TYR A 38 -6.23 10.97 -14.21
CA TYR A 38 -5.44 9.93 -14.89
C TYR A 38 -5.62 10.00 -16.41
N ARG A 39 -6.82 10.30 -16.92
CA ARG A 39 -7.06 10.43 -18.37
C ARG A 39 -6.24 11.56 -18.99
N GLN A 40 -6.04 12.68 -18.28
CA GLN A 40 -5.16 13.75 -18.74
C GLN A 40 -3.69 13.31 -18.75
N ALA A 41 -3.25 12.57 -17.72
CA ALA A 41 -1.89 12.05 -17.66
C ALA A 41 -1.60 11.05 -18.78
N LEU A 42 -2.54 10.13 -19.04
CA LEU A 42 -2.41 9.09 -20.06
C LEU A 42 -2.30 9.63 -21.50
N ARG A 43 -2.81 10.83 -21.78
CA ARG A 43 -2.62 11.48 -23.09
C ARG A 43 -1.18 11.91 -23.36
N ARG A 44 -0.33 11.96 -22.33
CA ARG A 44 1.09 12.33 -22.46
C ARG A 44 2.00 11.14 -22.77
N VAL A 45 1.47 9.93 -22.79
CA VAL A 45 2.22 8.71 -23.08
C VAL A 45 1.62 8.03 -24.32
N GLY A 46 2.48 7.40 -25.12
CA GLY A 46 2.08 6.62 -26.29
C GLY A 46 2.56 5.18 -26.17
N GLY A 47 2.02 4.31 -27.04
CA GLY A 47 2.39 2.90 -27.10
C GLY A 47 1.60 1.98 -26.15
N PRO A 48 1.95 0.69 -26.10
CA PRO A 48 1.30 -0.29 -25.24
C PRO A 48 1.44 0.07 -23.77
N LEU A 49 0.34 -0.01 -23.03
CA LEU A 49 0.31 0.30 -21.60
C LEU A 49 0.02 -0.96 -20.80
N SER A 50 0.75 -1.12 -19.69
CA SER A 50 0.41 -2.10 -18.68
C SER A 50 0.32 -1.46 -17.29
N VAL A 51 -0.48 -2.05 -16.41
CA VAL A 51 -0.66 -1.60 -15.03
C VAL A 51 -0.80 -2.79 -14.11
N CYS A 52 -0.17 -2.74 -12.94
CA CYS A 52 -0.42 -3.72 -11.88
C CYS A 52 -1.89 -3.66 -11.46
N HIS A 53 -2.50 -4.82 -11.20
CA HIS A 53 -3.91 -4.91 -10.83
C HIS A 53 -4.27 -3.87 -9.75
N PRO A 54 -5.26 -2.99 -9.98
CA PRO A 54 -5.57 -1.92 -9.05
C PRO A 54 -6.04 -2.42 -7.68
N THR A 55 -5.79 -1.63 -6.64
CA THR A 55 -6.08 -1.98 -5.24
C THR A 55 -7.49 -1.57 -4.77
N SER A 56 -8.33 -1.06 -5.66
CA SER A 56 -9.72 -0.70 -5.35
C SER A 56 -10.64 -0.99 -6.52
N ARG A 57 -11.93 -1.26 -6.23
CA ARG A 57 -12.95 -1.53 -7.25
C ARG A 57 -13.08 -0.38 -8.25
N VAL A 58 -13.16 0.86 -7.76
CA VAL A 58 -13.26 2.06 -8.61
C VAL A 58 -12.06 2.22 -9.54
N ALA A 59 -10.84 1.94 -9.05
CA ALA A 59 -9.65 2.00 -9.91
C ALA A 59 -9.62 0.86 -10.93
N ALA A 60 -10.08 -0.34 -10.55
CA ALA A 60 -10.21 -1.48 -11.46
C ALA A 60 -11.24 -1.22 -12.56
N GLU A 61 -12.41 -0.68 -12.21
CA GLU A 61 -13.43 -0.23 -13.16
C GLU A 61 -12.89 0.84 -14.11
N PHE A 62 -12.16 1.84 -13.59
CA PHE A 62 -11.54 2.86 -14.42
C PHE A 62 -10.54 2.25 -15.41
N VAL A 63 -9.63 1.38 -14.96
CA VAL A 63 -8.64 0.72 -15.84
C VAL A 63 -9.34 -0.16 -16.87
N GLY A 64 -10.37 -0.92 -16.47
CA GLY A 64 -11.16 -1.74 -17.39
C GLY A 64 -11.93 -0.93 -18.45
N SER A 65 -12.19 0.35 -18.20
CA SER A 65 -12.79 1.26 -19.19
C SER A 65 -11.79 1.82 -20.22
N LEU A 66 -10.48 1.57 -20.05
CA LEU A 66 -9.44 2.08 -20.95
C LEU A 66 -9.13 1.05 -22.04
N PRO A 67 -9.24 1.41 -23.33
CA PRO A 67 -8.90 0.49 -24.41
C PRO A 67 -7.38 0.22 -24.43
N GLY A 68 -7.00 -1.03 -24.65
CA GLY A 68 -5.60 -1.41 -24.90
C GLY A 68 -4.66 -1.39 -23.69
N VAL A 69 -5.18 -1.27 -22.46
CA VAL A 69 -4.37 -1.36 -21.23
C VAL A 69 -4.32 -2.81 -20.75
N GLN A 70 -3.12 -3.39 -20.68
CA GLN A 70 -2.90 -4.72 -20.10
C GLN A 70 -2.87 -4.65 -18.57
N VAL A 71 -3.71 -5.43 -17.90
CA VAL A 71 -3.64 -5.58 -16.43
C VAL A 71 -2.73 -6.75 -16.09
N VAL A 72 -1.65 -6.49 -15.36
CA VAL A 72 -0.73 -7.53 -14.86
C VAL A 72 -1.03 -7.84 -13.38
N PRO A 73 -0.61 -9.00 -12.85
CA PRO A 73 -0.89 -9.38 -11.46
C PRO A 73 -0.46 -8.34 -10.43
N ALA A 74 -1.17 -8.29 -9.30
CA ALA A 74 -0.77 -7.47 -8.16
C ALA A 74 0.57 -7.97 -7.59
N ARG A 75 1.48 -7.06 -7.24
CA ARG A 75 2.82 -7.40 -6.72
C ARG A 75 2.94 -7.38 -5.20
N ALA A 76 1.95 -6.83 -4.50
CA ALA A 76 2.03 -6.54 -3.06
C ALA A 76 1.39 -7.61 -2.16
N PHE A 77 1.02 -8.78 -2.70
CA PHE A 77 0.32 -9.83 -1.97
C PHE A 77 0.99 -11.19 -2.16
N CYS A 78 1.20 -11.92 -1.07
CA CYS A 78 1.71 -13.30 -1.10
C CYS A 78 0.63 -14.34 -1.46
N THR A 79 -0.62 -13.90 -1.55
CA THR A 79 -1.76 -14.71 -2.04
C THR A 79 -2.41 -13.93 -3.16
N ASP A 80 -2.32 -14.43 -4.38
CA ASP A 80 -3.04 -13.85 -5.50
C ASP A 80 -4.54 -14.17 -5.43
N ARG A 81 -5.30 -13.53 -6.32
CA ARG A 81 -6.75 -13.65 -6.37
C ARG A 81 -7.20 -15.08 -6.62
N GLU A 82 -6.59 -15.75 -7.59
CA GLU A 82 -6.96 -17.11 -7.99
C GLU A 82 -6.71 -18.11 -6.85
N THR A 83 -5.59 -17.97 -6.15
CA THR A 83 -5.26 -18.77 -4.97
C THR A 83 -6.25 -18.54 -3.85
N PHE A 84 -6.66 -17.28 -3.61
CA PHE A 84 -7.68 -16.99 -2.62
C PHE A 84 -9.05 -17.56 -3.00
N GLU A 85 -9.46 -17.46 -4.26
CA GLU A 85 -10.73 -18.01 -4.75
C GLU A 85 -10.78 -19.54 -4.63
N ARG A 86 -9.67 -20.23 -4.97
CA ARG A 86 -9.52 -21.68 -4.73
C ARG A 86 -9.54 -22.05 -3.24
N TRP A 87 -9.04 -21.17 -2.37
CA TRP A 87 -9.08 -21.39 -0.93
C TRP A 87 -10.50 -21.19 -0.37
N ALA A 88 -11.20 -20.15 -0.83
CA ALA A 88 -12.52 -19.69 -0.37
C ALA A 88 -13.70 -20.42 -1.03
N GLN A 89 -13.56 -21.71 -1.34
CA GLN A 89 -14.60 -22.49 -2.01
C GLN A 89 -15.95 -22.44 -1.26
N PRO A 90 -17.08 -22.48 -1.99
CA PRO A 90 -18.41 -22.51 -1.39
C PRO A 90 -18.53 -23.61 -0.32
N GLY A 91 -19.16 -23.27 0.82
CA GLY A 91 -19.34 -24.19 1.94
C GLY A 91 -18.14 -24.26 2.91
N ARG A 92 -16.99 -23.65 2.60
CA ARG A 92 -15.87 -23.55 3.53
C ARG A 92 -16.02 -22.34 4.46
N PRO A 93 -15.89 -22.49 5.79
CA PRO A 93 -15.83 -21.35 6.72
C PRO A 93 -14.60 -20.47 6.45
N LEU A 94 -14.82 -19.18 6.23
CA LEU A 94 -13.78 -18.19 5.95
C LEU A 94 -13.15 -17.65 7.24
N LEU A 95 -12.46 -18.51 7.98
CA LEU A 95 -11.75 -18.14 9.20
C LEU A 95 -10.30 -17.74 8.89
N LEU A 96 -9.87 -16.58 9.41
CA LEU A 96 -8.50 -16.08 9.20
C LEU A 96 -7.45 -17.09 9.68
N GLU A 97 -7.70 -17.78 10.80
CA GLU A 97 -6.78 -18.80 11.30
C GLU A 97 -6.54 -19.92 10.28
N ARG A 98 -7.59 -20.41 9.60
CA ARG A 98 -7.46 -21.44 8.57
C ARG A 98 -6.67 -20.92 7.38
N PHE A 99 -6.98 -19.69 6.94
CA PHE A 99 -6.26 -19.05 5.85
C PHE A 99 -4.77 -18.87 6.17
N TYR A 100 -4.48 -18.44 7.39
CA TYR A 100 -3.13 -18.20 7.87
C TYR A 100 -2.30 -19.49 7.93
N ARG A 101 -2.85 -20.59 8.47
CA ARG A 101 -2.18 -21.90 8.48
C ARG A 101 -1.86 -22.39 7.06
N ASP A 102 -2.81 -22.26 6.14
CA ASP A 102 -2.62 -22.64 4.74
C ASP A 102 -1.56 -21.75 4.04
N ALA A 103 -1.59 -20.44 4.31
CA ALA A 103 -0.59 -19.50 3.79
C ALA A 103 0.81 -19.81 4.32
N ARG A 104 0.95 -20.14 5.61
CA ARG A 104 2.24 -20.50 6.21
C ARG A 104 2.84 -21.76 5.59
N ARG A 105 2.04 -22.81 5.39
CA ARG A 105 2.49 -24.02 4.68
C ARG A 105 2.91 -23.70 3.25
N ARG A 106 2.06 -23.00 2.49
CA ARG A 106 2.33 -22.65 1.09
C ARG A 106 3.60 -21.81 0.92
N LEU A 107 3.86 -20.89 1.85
CA LEU A 107 4.99 -19.96 1.79
C LEU A 107 6.21 -20.45 2.59
N ALA A 108 6.13 -21.61 3.24
CA ALA A 108 7.16 -22.14 4.13
C ALA A 108 7.66 -21.15 5.21
N VAL A 109 6.77 -20.29 5.71
CA VAL A 109 7.13 -19.27 6.72
C VAL A 109 7.03 -19.87 8.11
N LEU A 110 8.15 -19.87 8.85
CA LEU A 110 8.28 -20.42 10.21
C LEU A 110 7.89 -21.91 10.32
N MET A 111 8.13 -22.69 9.26
CA MET A 111 7.75 -24.12 9.19
C MET A 111 8.97 -25.02 9.40
N ASP A 112 8.81 -26.10 10.16
CA ASP A 112 9.77 -27.21 10.27
C ASP A 112 9.20 -28.42 9.51
N GLY A 113 9.41 -28.45 8.19
CA GLY A 113 8.70 -29.38 7.30
C GLY A 113 7.22 -29.03 7.22
N ASP A 114 6.34 -29.97 7.57
CA ASP A 114 4.88 -29.79 7.54
C ASP A 114 4.29 -29.20 8.84
N GLU A 115 5.11 -29.11 9.89
CA GLU A 115 4.72 -28.65 11.22
C GLU A 115 5.17 -27.19 11.47
N PRO A 116 4.43 -26.41 12.27
CA PRO A 116 4.85 -25.05 12.59
C PRO A 116 6.07 -25.09 13.53
N THR A 117 7.09 -24.26 13.26
CA THR A 117 8.21 -24.03 14.17
C THR A 117 7.69 -23.68 15.56
N GLY A 118 8.21 -24.35 16.59
CA GLY A 118 7.78 -24.20 17.98
C GLY A 118 6.48 -24.94 18.34
N GLY A 119 5.95 -25.78 17.45
CA GLY A 119 4.84 -26.71 17.73
C GLY A 119 3.46 -26.08 17.88
N ARG A 120 3.35 -24.75 17.74
CA ARG A 120 2.08 -24.01 17.82
C ARG A 120 1.89 -23.16 16.57
N TRP A 121 0.67 -23.14 16.05
CA TRP A 121 0.32 -22.28 14.91
C TRP A 121 0.26 -20.80 15.29
N ASN A 122 -0.11 -20.48 16.53
CA ASN A 122 -0.34 -19.11 16.99
C ASN A 122 0.07 -18.96 18.46
N PHE A 123 0.68 -17.81 18.78
CA PHE A 123 1.13 -17.39 20.11
C PHE A 123 0.39 -16.13 20.59
N ASP A 124 -0.70 -15.73 19.92
CA ASP A 124 -1.45 -14.50 20.19
C ASP A 124 -1.92 -14.36 21.64
N ALA A 125 -2.31 -15.45 22.30
CA ALA A 125 -2.72 -15.42 23.70
C ALA A 125 -1.60 -14.98 24.65
N ASP A 126 -0.36 -15.35 24.32
CA ASP A 126 0.84 -15.04 25.11
C ASP A 126 1.24 -13.55 24.95
N ASN A 127 0.70 -12.85 23.94
CA ASN A 127 1.06 -11.47 23.56
C ASN A 127 0.01 -10.43 23.98
N ARG A 128 -0.80 -10.70 25.02
CA ARG A 128 -1.92 -9.85 25.46
C ARG A 128 -1.72 -9.19 26.83
N GLU A 129 -0.51 -9.22 27.37
CA GLU A 129 -0.22 -8.53 28.64
C GLU A 129 -0.40 -7.01 28.50
N PRO A 130 -0.97 -6.33 29.51
CA PRO A 130 -1.07 -4.88 29.49
C PRO A 130 0.32 -4.24 29.63
N PRO A 131 0.50 -2.98 29.18
CA PRO A 131 1.72 -2.25 29.46
C PRO A 131 1.93 -2.07 30.98
N PRO A 132 3.18 -1.96 31.46
CA PRO A 132 3.47 -1.73 32.88
C PRO A 132 2.79 -0.45 33.39
N LYS A 133 2.16 -0.51 34.57
CA LYS A 133 1.31 0.57 35.11
C LYS A 133 2.08 1.85 35.45
N ASP A 134 3.34 1.71 35.85
CA ASP A 134 4.19 2.83 36.32
C ASP A 134 5.22 3.26 35.26
N ALA A 135 5.05 2.82 34.01
CA ALA A 135 5.94 3.17 32.92
C ALA A 135 5.21 4.03 31.88
N ALA A 136 5.67 5.27 31.69
CA ALA A 136 5.15 6.15 30.64
C ALA A 136 5.51 5.66 29.21
N THR A 137 6.57 4.85 29.11
CA THR A 137 7.07 4.28 27.85
C THR A 137 7.60 2.87 28.12
N LEU A 138 7.58 2.01 27.10
CA LEU A 138 8.24 0.72 27.16
C LEU A 138 9.74 0.91 26.88
N ASP A 139 10.60 0.15 27.55
CA ASP A 139 12.05 0.12 27.30
C ASP A 139 12.35 -0.66 26.01
N VAL A 140 11.94 -0.07 24.89
CA VAL A 140 12.14 -0.61 23.54
C VAL A 140 12.82 0.45 22.69
N VAL A 141 13.59 0.00 21.71
CA VAL A 141 14.21 0.90 20.75
C VAL A 141 13.12 1.70 20.05
N GLY A 142 13.26 3.03 20.08
CA GLY A 142 12.33 3.93 19.40
C GLY A 142 12.24 3.62 17.90
N PRO A 143 11.13 3.98 17.24
CA PRO A 143 11.02 3.78 15.81
C PRO A 143 12.12 4.56 15.08
N TRP A 144 12.58 4.02 13.96
CA TRP A 144 13.41 4.78 13.05
C TRP A 144 12.62 5.98 12.51
N TRP A 145 13.27 7.15 12.47
CA TRP A 145 12.70 8.37 11.92
C TRP A 145 13.37 8.69 10.57
N PRO A 146 12.58 8.93 9.50
CA PRO A 146 13.14 9.31 8.22
C PRO A 146 13.81 10.67 8.31
N GLN A 147 14.99 10.78 7.68
CA GLN A 147 15.59 12.07 7.40
C GLN A 147 14.92 12.64 6.15
N GLU A 148 14.33 13.82 6.30
CA GLU A 148 13.70 14.54 5.20
C GLU A 148 14.74 15.33 4.39
N ASP A 149 14.45 15.54 3.12
CA ASP A 149 15.31 16.29 2.20
C ASP A 149 14.56 17.39 1.42
N GLU A 150 15.22 17.95 0.40
CA GLU A 150 14.64 18.99 -0.45
C GLU A 150 13.34 18.56 -1.15
N ILE A 151 13.14 17.27 -1.45
CA ILE A 151 11.88 16.77 -2.02
C ILE A 151 10.76 16.95 -1.00
N ASP A 152 10.99 16.62 0.27
CA ASP A 152 9.99 16.81 1.33
C ASP A 152 9.66 18.29 1.55
N GLU A 153 10.66 19.17 1.52
CA GLU A 153 10.47 20.61 1.59
C GLU A 153 9.59 21.14 0.45
N ARG A 154 9.87 20.72 -0.79
CA ARG A 154 9.05 21.07 -1.96
C ARG A 154 7.63 20.53 -1.85
N VAL A 155 7.45 19.31 -1.32
CA VAL A 155 6.13 18.73 -1.08
C VAL A 155 5.35 19.57 -0.07
N ARG A 156 5.96 19.98 1.05
CA ARG A 156 5.31 20.89 2.03
C ARG A 156 4.87 22.19 1.39
N ALA A 157 5.78 22.84 0.66
CA ALA A 157 5.50 24.11 0.00
C ALA A 157 4.34 24.00 -1.01
N ASP A 158 4.27 22.90 -1.77
CA ASP A 158 3.17 22.65 -2.69
C ASP A 158 1.84 22.41 -1.97
N LEU A 159 1.84 21.63 -0.89
CA LEU A 159 0.65 21.39 -0.09
C LEU A 159 0.14 22.67 0.58
N ASP A 160 1.03 23.49 1.15
CA ASP A 160 0.69 24.80 1.71
C ASP A 160 0.13 25.74 0.65
N ARG A 161 0.73 25.74 -0.55
CA ARG A 161 0.24 26.56 -1.66
C ARG A 161 -1.16 26.14 -2.10
N TRP A 162 -1.40 24.85 -2.31
CA TRP A 162 -2.71 24.36 -2.75
C TRP A 162 -3.82 24.59 -1.72
N GLU A 163 -3.50 24.53 -0.42
CA GLU A 163 -4.45 24.84 0.64
C GLU A 163 -4.79 26.34 0.66
N ARG A 164 -3.77 27.22 0.59
CA ARG A 164 -3.96 28.67 0.55
C ARG A 164 -4.74 29.14 -0.67
N GLU A 165 -4.52 28.52 -1.83
CA GLU A 165 -5.24 28.79 -3.08
C GLU A 165 -6.66 28.20 -3.09
N GLY A 166 -7.06 27.47 -2.04
CA GLY A 166 -8.39 26.85 -1.95
C GLY A 166 -8.59 25.66 -2.91
N VAL A 167 -7.52 25.15 -3.51
CA VAL A 167 -7.56 24.00 -4.43
C VAL A 167 -7.84 22.70 -3.67
N VAL A 168 -7.30 22.59 -2.45
CA VAL A 168 -7.45 21.42 -1.58
C VAL A 168 -7.73 21.90 -0.16
N SER A 169 -8.50 21.11 0.60
CA SER A 169 -8.63 21.27 2.05
C SER A 169 -8.23 19.97 2.74
N PHE A 170 -7.31 20.05 3.70
CA PHE A 170 -6.85 18.90 4.46
C PHE A 170 -7.67 18.70 5.74
N VAL A 171 -7.55 17.50 6.32
CA VAL A 171 -7.94 17.19 7.70
C VAL A 171 -6.68 17.11 8.56
#